data_AF-A0A434I785-F1
#
_entry.id   AF-A0A434I785-F1
#
_cell.length_a   1.000
_cell.length_b   1.000
_cell.length_c   1.000
_cell.angle_alpha   90.00
_cell.angle_beta   90.00
_cell.angle_gamma   90.00
#
_symmetry.space_group_name_H-M   'P 1'
#
loop_
_entity.id
_entity.type
_entity.pdbx_description
1 polymer ?
#
loop_
_entity_poly.entity_id
_entity_poly.type
_entity_poly.pdbx_seq_one_letter_code
_entity_poly.pdbx_strand_id
1 'polypeptide(L)' 'MADQKIFAGPRIRRIRNAKGLTQTAMAEGLGISPSYLNLI' A
#
# COMPACT_ATOMS: atom_id res chain seq x y z
N MET A 1 21.67 -14.81 -3.19
CA MET A 1 21.18 -13.68 -4.00
C MET A 1 20.29 -12.86 -3.07
N ALA A 2 20.61 -11.59 -2.81
CA ALA A 2 19.77 -10.76 -1.93
C ALA A 2 18.51 -10.34 -2.71
N ASP A 3 17.33 -10.53 -2.12
CA ASP A 3 16.06 -10.11 -2.72
C ASP A 3 16.14 -8.62 -3.12
N GLN A 4 15.84 -8.34 -4.39
CA GLN A 4 15.85 -6.98 -4.91
C GLN A 4 14.74 -6.19 -4.21
N LYS A 5 15.12 -5.18 -3.42
CA LYS A 5 14.15 -4.34 -2.72
C LYS A 5 13.23 -3.65 -3.72
N ILE A 6 11.93 -3.88 -3.58
CA ILE A 6 10.90 -3.20 -4.36
C ILE A 6 10.47 -1.95 -3.60
N PHE A 7 10.66 -0.78 -4.20
CA PHE A 7 10.18 0.50 -3.65
C PHE A 7 8.76 0.80 -4.16
N ALA A 8 7.76 0.20 -3.52
CA ALA A 8 6.36 0.29 -3.95
C ALA A 8 5.57 1.46 -3.33
N GLY A 9 5.96 1.98 -2.17
CA GLY A 9 5.20 3.00 -1.41
C GLY A 9 4.66 4.17 -2.23
N PRO A 10 5.49 4.92 -2.99
CA PRO A 10 5.00 6.03 -3.79
C PRO A 10 3.98 5.63 -4.88
N ARG A 11 4.08 4.41 -5.42
CA ARG A 11 3.12 3.89 -6.42
C ARG A 11 1.80 3.53 -5.75
N ILE A 12 1.84 2.86 -4.61
CA ILE A 12 0.64 2.50 -3.82
C ILE A 12 -0.11 3.76 -3.41
N ARG A 13 0.58 4.79 -2.88
CA ARG A 13 -0.03 6.07 -2.52
C ARG A 13 -0.73 6.75 -3.69
N ARG A 14 -0.13 6.72 -4.89
CA ARG A 14 -0.75 7.29 -6.10
C ARG A 14 -2.03 6.55 -6.48
N ILE A 15 -2.01 5.21 -6.48
CA ILE A 15 -3.20 4.39 -6.79
C ILE A 15 -4.31 4.67 -5.78
N ARG A 16 -3.98 4.71 -4.49
CA ARG A 16 -4.94 5.01 -3.42
C ARG A 16 -5.61 6.36 -3.64
N ASN A 17 -4.81 7.41 -3.85
CA ASN A 17 -5.31 8.78 -4.04
C ASN A 17 -6.15 8.89 -5.32
N ALA A 18 -5.72 8.26 -6.42
CA ALA A 18 -6.48 8.24 -7.68
C ALA A 18 -7.84 7.55 -7.54
N LYS A 19 -7.95 6.57 -6.63
CA LYS A 19 -9.21 5.90 -6.29
C LYS A 19 -10.02 6.61 -5.19
N GLY A 20 -9.53 7.72 -4.64
CA GLY A 20 -10.18 8.43 -3.53
C GLY A 20 -10.29 7.62 -2.24
N LEU A 21 -9.45 6.59 -2.06
CA LEU A 21 -9.54 5.69 -0.92
C LEU A 21 -8.82 6.25 0.30
N THR A 22 -9.35 5.96 1.49
CA THR A 22 -8.58 6.07 2.72
C THR A 22 -7.54 4.94 2.81
N GLN A 23 -6.55 5.08 3.70
CA GLN A 23 -5.60 4.00 4.02
C GLN A 23 -6.35 2.72 4.44
N THR A 24 -7.33 2.85 5.34
CA THR A 24 -8.12 1.74 5.88
C THR A 24 -8.92 1.02 4.80
N ALA A 25 -9.62 1.76 3.94
CA ALA A 25 -10.40 1.16 2.85
C ALA A 25 -9.52 0.43 1.83
N MET A 26 -8.32 0.95 1.56
CA MET A 26 -7.35 0.27 0.70
C MET A 26 -6.85 -1.03 1.35
N ALA A 27 -6.52 -0.98 2.65
CA ALA A 27 -6.04 -2.15 3.38
C ALA A 27 -7.11 -3.25 3.44
N GLU A 28 -8.35 -2.89 3.70
CA GLU A 28 -9.50 -3.81 3.68
C GLU A 28 -9.67 -4.48 2.31
N GLY A 29 -9.64 -3.70 1.22
CA GLY A 29 -9.74 -4.25 -0.14
C GLY A 29 -8.55 -5.14 -0.56
N LEU A 30 -7.41 -5.01 0.12
CA LEU A 30 -6.24 -5.88 -0.06
C LEU A 30 -6.22 -7.07 0.91
N GLY A 31 -7.14 -7.14 1.87
CA GLY A 31 -7.17 -8.18 2.89
C GLY A 31 -6.01 -8.12 3.89
N ILE A 32 -5.45 -6.92 4.14
CA ILE A 32 -4.34 -6.69 5.08
C ILE A 32 -4.74 -5.71 6.18
N SER A 33 -3.97 -5.69 7.27
CA SER A 33 -4.18 -4.65 8.28
C SER A 33 -3.73 -3.27 7.77
N PRO A 34 -4.40 -2.18 8.20
CA PRO A 34 -3.92 -0.82 7.91
C PRO A 34 -2.49 -0.57 8.41
N SER A 35 -2.10 -1.18 9.53
CA SER A 35 -0.73 -1.08 10.06
C SER A 35 0.31 -1.71 9.14
N TYR A 36 -0.04 -2.79 8.42
CA TYR A 36 0.84 -3.42 7.46
C TYR A 36 1.03 -2.53 6.22
N LEU A 37 -0.04 -1.89 5.75
CA LEU A 37 0.04 -0.93 4.65
C LEU A 37 0.94 0.27 4.98
N ASN A 38 1.04 0.68 6.25
CA ASN A 38 1.91 1.78 6.69
C ASN A 38 3.42 1.44 6.65
N LEU A 39 3.80 0.16 6.49
CA LEU A 39 5.19 -0.27 6.38
C LEU A 39 5.71 -0.21 4.93
N ILE A 40 4.87 0.17 3.96
CA ILE A 40 5.15 0.19 2.52
C ILE A 40 5.19 1.62 1.99
#